data_AF-A0A645HGE3-F1
#
_entry.id   AF-A0A645HGE3-F1
#
_cell.length_a   1.000
_cell.length_b   1.000
_cell.length_c   1.000
_cell.angle_alpha   90.00
_cell.angle_beta   90.00
_cell.angle_gamma   90.00
#
_symmetry.space_group_name_H-M   'P 1'
#
loop_
_entity.id
_entity.type
_entity.pdbx_description
1 polymer ?
#
loop_
_entity_poly.entity_id
_entity_poly.type
_entity_poly.pdbx_seq_one_letter_code
_entity_poly.pdbx_strand_id
1 'polypeptide(L)'
;MFAFSTLISWSYYGNRSATFLFGDKASKVYNIIFTLVVFGGSIGGLELIWDIADTLNGLMAIPNLIGLVCLSGVVAKATKDYFQRRKDANYVEINRTYTDFM
;
A
#
# COMPACT_ATOMS: atom_id res chain seq x y z
N MET A 1 18.83 -1.49 -13.28
CA MET A 1 17.58 -2.26 -13.11
C MET A 1 16.80 -1.86 -11.85
N PHE A 2 17.41 -1.80 -10.66
CA PHE A 2 16.71 -1.46 -9.40
C PHE A 2 16.03 -0.07 -9.37
N ALA A 3 16.70 0.97 -9.87
CA ALA A 3 16.10 2.31 -9.95
C ALA A 3 14.86 2.34 -10.87
N PHE A 4 14.90 1.58 -11.96
CA PHE A 4 13.80 1.52 -12.92
C PHE A 4 12.57 0.80 -12.36
N SER A 5 12.75 -0.34 -11.68
CA SER A 5 11.64 -1.03 -11.01
C SER A 5 11.00 -0.16 -9.94
N THR A 6 11.83 0.58 -9.19
CA THR A 6 11.36 1.52 -8.16
C THR A 6 10.56 2.66 -8.79
N LEU A 7 11.06 3.27 -9.86
CA LEU A 7 10.36 4.35 -10.58
C LEU A 7 8.99 3.91 -11.11
N ILE A 8 8.88 2.69 -11.66
CA ILE A 8 7.58 2.15 -12.11
C ILE A 8 6.61 2.02 -10.93
N SER A 9 7.07 1.47 -9.80
CA SER A 9 6.23 1.34 -8.61
C SER A 9 5.75 2.71 -8.12
N TRP A 10 6.63 3.70 -7.99
CA TRP A 10 6.26 5.05 -7.54
C TRP A 10 5.32 5.76 -8.51
N SER A 11 5.52 5.59 -9.82
CA SER A 11 4.59 6.08 -10.85
C SER A 11 3.19 5.49 -10.68
N TYR A 12 3.09 4.18 -10.48
CA TYR A 12 1.82 3.49 -10.31
C TYR A 12 1.10 3.92 -9.02
N TYR A 13 1.83 3.99 -7.89
CA TYR A 13 1.26 4.42 -6.61
C TYR A 13 0.70 5.84 -6.69
N GLY A 14 1.46 6.77 -7.26
CA GLY A 14 1.00 8.14 -7.39
C GLY A 14 -0.12 8.32 -8.41
N ASN A 15 -0.15 7.52 -9.48
CA ASN A 15 -1.27 7.52 -10.40
C ASN A 15 -2.56 7.05 -9.70
N ARG A 16 -2.47 6.01 -8.86
CA ARG A 16 -3.61 5.55 -8.08
C ARG A 16 -4.08 6.56 -7.04
N SER A 17 -3.17 7.24 -6.33
CA SER A 17 -3.56 8.30 -5.40
C SER A 17 -4.18 9.50 -6.10
N ALA A 18 -3.65 9.92 -7.25
CA ALA A 18 -4.22 10.99 -8.07
C ALA A 18 -5.61 10.64 -8.60
N THR A 19 -5.79 9.40 -9.06
CA THR A 19 -7.10 8.89 -9.52
C THR A 19 -8.11 8.84 -8.36
N PHE A 20 -7.67 8.49 -7.15
CA PHE A 20 -8.52 8.49 -5.96
C PHE A 20 -8.96 9.91 -5.56
N LEU A 21 -8.06 10.89 -5.63
CA LEU A 21 -8.39 12.28 -5.27
C LEU A 21 -9.21 13.02 -6.34
N PHE A 22 -8.86 12.86 -7.62
CA PHE A 22 -9.36 13.71 -8.71
C PHE A 22 -10.19 12.95 -9.77
N GLY A 23 -10.35 11.63 -9.62
CA GLY A 23 -11.07 10.77 -10.55
C GLY A 23 -10.24 10.30 -11.76
N ASP A 24 -10.88 9.49 -12.62
CA ASP A 24 -10.22 8.72 -13.70
C ASP A 24 -9.46 9.60 -14.71
N LYS A 25 -9.93 10.83 -14.95
CA LYS A 25 -9.32 11.78 -15.89
C LYS A 25 -7.94 12.28 -15.45
N ALA A 26 -7.62 12.21 -14.17
CA ALA A 26 -6.34 12.68 -13.64
C ALA A 26 -5.16 11.74 -13.96
N SER A 27 -5.44 10.49 -14.33
CA SER A 27 -4.41 9.47 -14.58
C SER A 27 -3.44 9.84 -15.71
N LYS A 28 -3.97 10.39 -16.82
CA LYS A 28 -3.14 10.82 -17.96
C LYS A 28 -2.31 12.07 -17.64
N VAL A 29 -2.88 13.00 -16.89
CA VAL A 29 -2.20 14.24 -16.47
C VAL A 29 -1.08 13.91 -15.49
N TYR A 30 -1.33 12.99 -14.56
CA TYR A 30 -0.32 12.52 -13.60
C TYR A 30 0.90 11.90 -14.29
N ASN A 31 0.68 11.03 -15.29
CA ASN A 31 1.79 10.40 -16.02
C ASN A 31 2.70 11.43 -16.72
N ILE A 32 2.12 12.48 -17.32
CA ILE A 32 2.87 13.56 -17.97
C ILE A 32 3.70 14.33 -16.94
N ILE A 33 3.09 14.72 -15.82
CA ILE A 33 3.78 15.43 -14.73
C ILE A 33 4.91 14.56 -14.16
N PHE A 34 4.66 13.27 -13.91
CA PHE A 34 5.66 12.35 -13.38
C PHE A 34 6.89 12.24 -14.29
N THR A 35 6.70 12.14 -15.61
CA THR A 35 7.83 12.13 -16.56
C THR A 35 8.65 13.42 -16.49
N LEU A 36 8.00 14.60 -16.39
CA LEU A 36 8.70 15.88 -16.26
C LEU A 36 9.47 15.99 -14.95
N VAL A 37 8.90 15.51 -13.85
CA VAL A 37 9.54 15.50 -12.52
C VAL A 37 10.74 14.55 -12.49
N VAL A 38 10.65 13.37 -13.11
CA VAL A 38 11.79 12.45 -13.22
C VAL A 38 12.92 13.06 -14.05
N PHE A 39 12.58 13.73 -15.15
CA PHE A 39 13.57 14.44 -15.96
C PHE A 39 14.21 15.59 -15.16
N GLY A 40 13.43 16.43 -14.49
CA GLY A 40 13.94 17.49 -13.62
C GLY A 40 14.76 16.96 -12.44
N GLY A 41 14.36 15.86 -11.83
CA GLY A 41 15.08 15.18 -10.75
C GLY A 41 16.41 14.57 -11.20
N SER A 42 16.57 14.24 -12.48
CA SER A 42 17.87 13.82 -13.02
C SER A 42 18.88 14.97 -13.15
N ILE A 43 18.39 16.21 -13.19
CA ILE A 43 19.20 17.44 -13.33
C ILE A 43 19.43 18.11 -11.96
N GLY A 44 18.52 17.91 -11.01
CA GLY A 44 18.58 18.49 -9.67
C GLY A 44 19.72 17.96 -8.79
N GLY A 45 20.03 18.71 -7.72
CA GLY A 45 21.01 18.30 -6.72
C GLY A 45 20.51 17.14 -5.87
N LEU A 46 21.36 16.13 -5.67
CA LEU A 46 21.03 14.89 -4.96
C LEU A 46 20.47 15.17 -3.55
N GLU A 47 21.10 16.06 -2.80
CA GLU A 47 20.73 16.42 -1.42
C GLU A 47 19.31 17.00 -1.33
N LEU A 48 18.97 17.95 -2.21
CA LEU A 48 17.62 18.52 -2.29
C LEU A 48 16.56 17.45 -2.59
N ILE A 49 16.86 16.51 -3.47
CA ILE A 49 15.93 15.44 -3.86
C ILE A 49 15.68 14.49 -2.68
N TRP A 50 16.73 14.15 -1.91
CA TRP A 50 16.60 13.34 -0.70
C TRP A 50 15.80 14.06 0.37
N ASP A 51 16.07 15.35 0.64
CA ASP A 51 15.34 16.13 1.63
C ASP A 51 13.84 16.23 1.31
N ILE A 52 13.50 16.46 0.04
CA ILE A 52 12.11 16.49 -0.42
C ILE A 52 11.46 15.10 -0.29
N ALA A 53 12.17 14.03 -0.69
CA ALA A 53 11.66 12.67 -0.61
C ALA A 53 11.35 12.25 0.84
N ASP A 54 12.26 12.52 1.76
CA ASP A 54 12.09 12.18 3.18
C ASP A 54 10.99 13.00 3.84
N THR A 55 10.87 14.29 3.49
CA THR A 55 9.79 15.15 3.99
C THR A 55 8.41 14.66 3.51
N LEU A 56 8.28 14.32 2.23
CA LEU A 56 7.02 13.81 1.66
C LEU A 56 6.66 12.42 2.23
N ASN A 57 7.65 11.55 2.40
CA ASN A 57 7.45 10.23 3.01
C ASN A 57 7.02 10.36 4.47
N GLY A 58 7.62 11.27 5.23
CA GLY A 58 7.22 11.60 6.59
C GLY A 58 5.78 12.10 6.65
N LEU A 59 5.42 13.03 5.78
CA LEU A 59 4.06 13.59 5.72
C LEU A 59 3.00 12.53 5.38
N MET A 60 3.33 11.56 4.52
CA MET A 60 2.45 10.43 4.21
C MET A 60 2.40 9.38 5.34
N ALA A 61 3.52 9.15 6.03
CA ALA A 61 3.62 8.18 7.12
C ALA A 61 2.85 8.61 8.37
N ILE A 62 2.87 9.90 8.72
CA ILE A 62 2.20 10.45 9.92
C ILE A 62 0.71 10.06 10.01
N PRO A 63 -0.17 10.38 9.03
CA PRO A 63 -1.58 10.05 9.11
C PRO A 63 -1.83 8.53 9.08
N ASN A 64 -1.02 7.78 8.33
CA ASN A 64 -1.12 6.32 8.27
C ASN A 64 -0.80 5.68 9.64
N LEU A 65 0.31 6.09 10.26
CA LEU A 65 0.74 5.59 11.57
C LEU A 65 -0.27 5.94 12.67
N ILE A 66 -0.83 7.15 12.66
CA ILE A 66 -1.90 7.53 13.60
C ILE A 66 -3.12 6.62 13.42
N GLY A 67 -3.56 6.41 12.17
CA GLY A 67 -4.66 5.49 11.85
C GLY A 67 -4.37 4.07 12.33
N LEU A 68 -3.17 3.57 12.10
CA LEU A 68 -2.74 2.23 12.50
C LEU A 68 -2.77 2.07 14.03
N VAL A 69 -2.25 3.04 14.79
CA VAL A 69 -2.26 2.99 16.26
C VAL A 69 -3.70 3.01 16.78
N CYS A 70 -4.56 3.88 16.25
CA CYS A 70 -5.97 3.94 16.61
C CYS A 70 -6.74 2.65 16.27
N LEU A 71 -6.48 2.05 15.10
CA LEU A 71 -7.16 0.83 14.66
C LEU A 71 -6.49 -0.46 15.14
N SER A 72 -5.32 -0.38 15.79
CA SER A 72 -4.53 -1.55 16.20
C SER A 72 -5.34 -2.56 17.01
N GLY A 73 -6.20 -2.08 17.93
CA GLY A 73 -7.10 -2.92 18.71
C GLY A 73 -8.20 -3.58 17.87
N VAL A 74 -8.74 -2.88 16.87
CA VAL A 74 -9.75 -3.42 15.94
C VAL A 74 -9.14 -4.48 15.05
N VAL A 75 -7.96 -4.21 14.49
CA VAL A 75 -7.22 -5.17 13.66
C VAL A 75 -6.86 -6.41 14.47
N ALA A 76 -6.34 -6.27 15.69
CA ALA A 76 -6.02 -7.42 16.54
C ALA A 76 -7.25 -8.30 16.84
N LYS A 77 -8.41 -7.68 17.10
CA LYS A 77 -9.68 -8.40 17.29
C LYS A 77 -10.12 -9.12 16.02
N ALA A 78 -10.07 -8.44 14.86
CA ALA A 78 -10.42 -9.02 13.57
C ALA A 78 -9.49 -10.17 13.18
N THR A 79 -8.19 -10.06 13.44
CA THR A 79 -7.21 -11.12 13.21
C THR A 79 -7.51 -12.33 14.09
N LYS A 80 -7.78 -12.13 15.38
CA LYS A 80 -8.14 -13.24 16.29
C LYS A 80 -9.40 -13.97 15.82
N ASP A 81 -10.43 -13.23 15.43
CA ASP A 81 -11.69 -13.75 14.91
C ASP A 81 -11.51 -14.51 13.58
N TYR A 82 -10.66 -14.02 12.68
CA TYR A 82 -10.30 -14.72 11.44
C TYR A 82 -9.60 -16.06 11.70
N PHE A 83 -8.63 -16.10 12.60
CA PHE A 83 -7.94 -17.35 12.95
C PHE A 83 -8.83 -18.33 13.71
N GLN A 84 -9.77 -17.84 14.54
CA GLN A 84 -10.76 -18.66 15.20
C GLN A 84 -11.68 -19.34 14.16
N ARG A 85 -12.27 -18.56 13.26
CA ARG A 85 -13.10 -19.09 12.16
C ARG A 85 -12.35 -20.09 11.28
N ARG A 86 -11.07 -19.85 10.99
CA ARG A 86 -10.25 -20.80 10.23
C ARG A 86 -10.05 -22.12 10.96
N LYS A 87 -9.84 -22.11 12.28
CA LYS A 87 -9.71 -23.34 13.08
C LYS A 87 -11.02 -24.12 13.14
N ASP A 88 -12.13 -23.41 13.35
CA ASP A 88 -13.46 -24.03 13.43
C ASP A 88 -13.87 -24.65 12.09
N ALA A 89 -13.61 -23.95 10.97
CA ALA A 89 -13.84 -24.48 9.63
C ALA A 89 -13.03 -25.76 9.36
N ASN A 90 -11.74 -25.76 9.75
CA ASN A 90 -10.88 -26.93 9.58
C ASN A 90 -11.36 -28.11 10.45
N TYR A 91 -11.80 -27.84 11.69
CA TYR A 91 -12.35 -28.87 12.58
C TYR A 91 -13.61 -29.53 12.02
N VAL A 92 -14.54 -28.74 11.47
CA VAL A 92 -15.77 -29.25 10.83
C VAL A 92 -15.44 -30.11 9.60
N GLU A 93 -14.49 -29.68 8.78
CA GLU A 93 -14.08 -30.41 7.58
C GLU A 93 -13.45 -31.77 7.95
N ILE A 94 -12.53 -31.76 8.91
CA ILE A 94 -11.89 -32.97 9.45
C ILE A 94 -12.93 -33.94 10.04
N ASN A 95 -13.84 -33.44 10.88
CA ASN A 95 -14.85 -34.29 11.53
C ASN A 95 -15.85 -34.87 10.52
N ARG A 96 -16.23 -34.11 9.48
CA ARG A 96 -17.07 -34.60 8.38
C ARG A 96 -16.40 -35.75 7.64
N THR A 97 -15.12 -35.58 7.29
CA THR A 97 -14.32 -36.63 6.64
C THR A 97 -14.26 -37.90 7.49
N TYR A 98 -14.01 -37.81 8.79
CA TYR A 98 -13.99 -39.00 9.67
C TYR A 98 -15.34 -39.71 9.78
N THR A 99 -16.45 -38.97 9.73
CA THR A 99 -17.81 -39.55 9.80
C THR A 99 -18.18 -40.28 8.51
N ASP A 100 -17.72 -39.80 7.34
CA ASP A 100 -17.94 -40.46 6.05
C ASP A 100 -17.12 -41.77 5.90
N PHE A 101 -16.11 -42.01 6.75
CA PHE A 101 -15.29 -43.23 6.75
C PHE A 101 -15.75 -44.32 7.72
N MET A 102 -16.70 -44.04 8.64
CA MET A 102 -17.31 -45.01 9.56
C MET A 102 -18.61 -45.57 9.00
#